data_AF-A0A9D8MNK5-F1
#
_entry.id   AF-A0A9D8MNK5-F1
#
_cell.length_a   1.000
_cell.length_b   1.000
_cell.length_c   1.000
_cell.angle_alpha   90.00
_cell.angle_beta   90.00
_cell.angle_gamma   90.00
#
_symmetry.space_group_name_H-M   'P 1'
#
loop_
_entity.id
_entity.type
_entity.pdbx_description
1 polymer ?
#
loop_
_entity_poly.entity_id
_entity_poly.type
_entity_poly.pdbx_seq_one_letter_code
_entity_poly.pdbx_strand_id
1 'polypeptide(L)'
;RRKSIIFPVLLAMAVLLPLLTSCKTQESGTTKCKAVYLGIENHKELKTADVRKDGAKIYKFQIGDETRLLAVQNDPEYTIQNKLMEQYNYRITVKGDTVVDVRLLDDMHTSYKPVLTGKPGLKTLKNFLATAFTPVGTALYVWGGNWTWQDEGTSIQGRSLGVSKTWVDFYNSKDDDYFYQDYATPWKSYNHYSGWNQYYYAGIDCSGFVGWTLYNTLESKSGKKEGYVHHSHELAKKLADEYGYGTWTNAKLEQGEGYLQPGDIVSQPGHVWICLGRCSDNSILLIHSSPTKSVTGKYGGGVQMSALNPNGDSTDCEAYRLASYYVQKYYPRWAKRYPAAMKSFEDYVCFDRKAYNGSVGFFRWNLDGTSIMTDPDGYANLSAEQILEDLFKGK
;
A
#
# COMPACT_ATOMS: atom_id res chain seq x y z
N ARG A 1 35.98 -6.78 -30.08
CA ARG A 1 36.64 -6.44 -28.78
C ARG A 1 35.86 -5.29 -28.12
N ARG A 2 34.76 -5.60 -27.43
CA ARG A 2 34.04 -4.64 -26.59
C ARG A 2 34.44 -4.93 -25.14
N LYS A 3 35.01 -3.94 -24.47
CA LYS A 3 35.45 -4.04 -23.07
C LYS A 3 34.22 -4.10 -22.18
N SER A 4 33.99 -5.25 -21.56
CA SER A 4 33.02 -5.44 -20.49
C SER A 4 33.49 -4.65 -19.27
N ILE A 5 32.84 -3.52 -18.97
CA ILE A 5 33.01 -2.84 -17.69
C ILE A 5 32.07 -3.53 -16.72
N ILE A 6 32.62 -4.49 -15.97
CA ILE A 6 31.95 -5.15 -14.86
C ILE A 6 31.89 -4.11 -13.74
N PHE A 7 30.72 -3.51 -13.53
CA PHE A 7 30.43 -2.81 -12.27
C PHE A 7 30.30 -3.89 -11.18
N PRO A 8 31.10 -3.86 -10.11
CA PRO A 8 30.86 -4.73 -8.99
C PRO A 8 29.56 -4.25 -8.32
N VAL A 9 28.54 -5.10 -8.38
CA VAL A 9 27.39 -5.00 -7.47
C VAL A 9 27.97 -5.26 -6.08
N LEU A 10 28.32 -4.17 -5.38
CA LEU A 10 28.53 -4.18 -3.95
C LEU A 10 27.17 -4.48 -3.33
N LEU A 11 26.89 -5.77 -3.18
CA LEU A 11 25.97 -6.28 -2.19
C LEU A 11 26.47 -5.68 -0.87
N ALA A 12 25.78 -4.67 -0.36
CA ALA A 12 26.00 -4.22 1.00
C ALA A 12 25.54 -5.36 1.92
N MET A 13 26.41 -6.37 2.12
CA MET A 13 26.36 -7.19 3.31
C MET A 13 26.40 -6.19 4.45
N ALA A 14 25.28 -6.05 5.15
CA ALA A 14 25.24 -5.39 6.43
C ALA A 14 26.37 -5.99 7.25
N VAL A 15 27.40 -5.19 7.50
CA VAL A 15 28.46 -5.54 8.44
C VAL A 15 27.75 -5.78 9.76
N LEU A 16 27.67 -7.04 10.17
CA LEU A 16 27.25 -7.43 11.51
C LEU A 16 28.21 -6.74 12.48
N LEU A 17 27.82 -5.56 12.95
CA LEU A 17 28.45 -4.96 14.11
C LEU A 17 28.21 -5.94 15.28
N PRO A 18 29.25 -6.32 16.05
CA PRO A 18 29.06 -7.20 17.19
C PRO A 18 28.14 -6.47 18.18
N LEU A 19 26.95 -7.03 18.41
CA LEU A 19 26.00 -6.57 19.42
C LEU A 19 26.59 -6.85 20.82
N LEU A 20 27.52 -6.02 21.27
CA LEU A 20 28.07 -6.02 22.62
C LEU A 20 26.91 -5.90 23.64
N THR A 21 26.64 -7.02 24.33
CA THR A 21 25.70 -7.22 25.45
C THR A 21 24.30 -6.58 25.28
N SER A 22 23.41 -7.32 24.61
CA SER A 22 22.08 -6.88 24.15
C SER A 22 21.01 -6.73 25.25
N CYS A 23 21.11 -7.47 26.35
CA CYS A 23 20.03 -7.62 27.33
C CYS A 23 20.35 -7.01 28.70
N LYS A 24 19.37 -6.35 29.32
CA LYS A 24 19.41 -5.87 30.71
C LYS A 24 18.16 -6.33 31.47
N THR A 25 18.35 -7.09 32.53
CA THR A 25 17.27 -7.51 33.44
C THR A 25 16.94 -6.38 34.40
N GLN A 26 15.63 -6.16 34.60
CA GLN A 26 15.09 -5.15 35.50
C GLN A 26 14.59 -5.82 36.79
N GLU A 27 14.57 -5.07 37.89
CA GLU A 27 14.08 -5.54 39.21
C GLU A 27 12.64 -6.09 39.16
N SER A 28 11.85 -5.70 38.15
CA SER A 28 10.50 -6.21 37.88
C SER A 28 10.44 -7.66 37.35
N GLY A 29 11.58 -8.34 37.20
CA GLY A 29 11.66 -9.69 36.62
C GLY A 29 11.50 -9.72 35.10
N THR A 30 11.60 -8.56 34.43
CA THR A 30 11.57 -8.42 32.98
C THR A 30 12.96 -8.16 32.42
N THR A 31 13.23 -8.61 31.20
CA THR A 31 14.52 -8.40 30.52
C THR A 31 14.30 -7.59 29.24
N LYS A 32 15.01 -6.47 29.11
CA LYS A 32 14.99 -5.66 27.89
C LYS A 32 16.16 -6.02 27.00
N CYS A 33 15.91 -6.40 25.76
CA CYS A 33 16.91 -6.83 24.80
C CYS A 33 16.85 -6.00 23.52
N LYS A 34 17.99 -5.82 22.84
CA LYS A 34 18.00 -5.51 21.41
C LYS A 34 17.80 -6.79 20.62
N ALA A 35 16.86 -6.79 19.68
CA ALA A 35 16.54 -7.96 18.90
C ALA A 35 16.22 -7.62 17.44
N VAL A 36 16.47 -8.54 16.52
CA VAL A 36 15.91 -8.50 15.16
C VAL A 36 14.75 -9.48 15.11
N TYR A 37 13.58 -9.06 14.65
CA TYR A 37 12.49 -10.00 14.40
C TYR A 37 12.71 -10.73 13.08
N LEU A 38 12.74 -12.07 13.10
CA LEU A 38 13.07 -12.91 11.94
C LEU A 38 11.84 -13.62 11.35
N GLY A 39 10.64 -13.32 11.83
CA GLY A 39 9.40 -13.95 11.37
C GLY A 39 8.91 -15.07 12.28
N ILE A 40 8.08 -15.96 11.72
CA ILE A 40 7.44 -17.06 12.45
C ILE A 40 8.09 -18.40 12.05
N GLU A 41 8.45 -19.21 13.05
CA GLU A 41 9.01 -20.56 12.88
C GLU A 41 7.99 -21.51 12.24
N ASN A 42 8.45 -22.38 11.33
CA ASN A 42 7.58 -23.31 10.59
C ASN A 42 6.40 -22.64 9.87
N HIS A 43 6.51 -21.37 9.46
CA HIS A 43 5.44 -20.61 8.82
C HIS A 43 4.66 -21.40 7.75
N LYS A 44 5.36 -22.17 6.91
CA LYS A 44 4.78 -23.00 5.83
C LYS A 44 3.76 -24.05 6.32
N GLU A 45 3.80 -24.46 7.59
CA GLU A 45 2.95 -25.52 8.17
C GLU A 45 1.86 -24.97 9.10
N LEU A 46 1.93 -23.69 9.46
CA LEU A 46 1.03 -23.08 10.45
C LEU A 46 -0.30 -22.64 9.85
N LYS A 47 -1.36 -22.75 10.65
CA LYS A 47 -2.71 -22.20 10.40
C LYS A 47 -2.98 -20.99 11.30
N THR A 48 -4.03 -20.23 10.99
CA THR A 48 -4.38 -19.00 11.74
C THR A 48 -4.53 -19.25 13.24
N ALA A 49 -5.13 -20.38 13.59
CA ALA A 49 -5.33 -20.80 14.97
C ALA A 49 -4.01 -21.04 15.72
N ASP A 50 -2.96 -21.48 15.02
CA ASP A 50 -1.66 -21.76 15.62
C ASP A 50 -0.92 -20.46 15.97
N VAL A 51 -1.01 -19.45 15.10
CA VAL A 51 -0.34 -18.15 15.30
C VAL A 51 -1.05 -17.22 16.26
N ARG A 52 -2.37 -17.38 16.42
CA ARG A 52 -3.19 -16.63 17.39
C ARG A 52 -3.26 -17.31 18.77
N LYS A 53 -2.55 -18.43 18.99
CA LYS A 53 -2.57 -19.18 20.25
C LYS A 53 -1.69 -18.54 21.32
N ASP A 54 -2.27 -18.30 22.48
CA ASP A 54 -1.55 -17.75 23.65
C ASP A 54 -0.40 -18.66 24.09
N GLY A 55 0.76 -18.05 24.36
CA GLY A 55 1.96 -18.76 24.80
C GLY A 55 2.67 -19.56 23.71
N ALA A 56 2.22 -19.50 22.45
CA ALA A 56 2.90 -20.15 21.34
C ALA A 56 4.29 -19.55 21.10
N LYS A 57 5.34 -20.33 21.40
CA LYS A 57 6.75 -19.95 21.20
C LYS A 57 7.18 -20.18 19.74
N ILE A 58 6.65 -19.37 18.84
CA ILE A 58 6.87 -19.51 17.40
C ILE A 58 7.49 -18.25 16.78
N TYR A 59 7.60 -17.15 17.51
CA TYR A 59 8.15 -15.90 16.98
C TYR A 59 9.67 -15.92 17.12
N LYS A 60 10.37 -15.78 16.00
CA LYS A 60 11.83 -15.86 15.91
C LYS A 60 12.44 -14.48 16.15
N PHE A 61 13.34 -14.40 17.13
CA PHE A 61 14.13 -13.20 17.39
C PHE A 61 15.61 -13.52 17.40
N GLN A 62 16.42 -12.75 16.69
CA GLN A 62 17.88 -12.73 16.86
C GLN A 62 18.21 -11.81 18.04
N ILE A 63 18.84 -12.33 19.09
CA ILE A 63 19.25 -11.58 20.29
C ILE A 63 20.74 -11.80 20.51
N GLY A 64 21.56 -10.80 20.19
CA GLY A 64 23.01 -11.01 20.09
C GLY A 64 23.31 -12.01 18.98
N ASP A 65 24.07 -13.06 19.29
CA ASP A 65 24.45 -14.11 18.34
C ASP A 65 23.49 -15.31 18.35
N GLU A 66 22.47 -15.30 19.21
CA GLU A 66 21.50 -16.41 19.33
C GLU A 66 20.16 -16.09 18.66
N THR A 67 19.63 -17.06 17.91
CA THR A 67 18.21 -17.07 17.53
C THR A 67 17.39 -17.73 18.64
N ARG A 68 16.34 -17.04 19.11
CA ARG A 68 15.41 -17.53 20.13
C ARG A 68 13.98 -17.58 19.62
N LEU A 69 13.27 -18.63 20.01
CA LEU A 69 11.82 -18.73 19.86
C LEU A 69 11.15 -18.20 21.12
N LEU A 70 10.36 -17.15 20.95
CA LEU A 70 9.61 -16.51 22.04
C LEU A 70 8.12 -16.57 21.73
N ALA A 71 7.33 -16.57 22.79
CA ALA A 71 5.92 -16.23 22.68
C ALA A 71 5.79 -14.70 22.53
N VAL A 72 4.74 -14.24 21.88
CA VAL A 72 4.35 -12.84 21.88
C VAL A 72 3.07 -12.73 22.70
N GLN A 73 3.03 -11.76 23.61
CA GLN A 73 1.82 -11.48 24.38
C GLN A 73 0.70 -11.18 23.39
N ASN A 74 -0.35 -11.96 23.49
CA ASN A 74 -1.53 -11.82 22.67
C ASN A 74 -2.55 -10.96 23.43
N ASP A 75 -3.16 -10.03 22.71
CA ASP A 75 -4.27 -9.22 23.19
C ASP A 75 -5.31 -9.14 22.06
N PRO A 76 -6.58 -8.83 22.35
CA PRO A 76 -7.62 -8.81 21.33
C PRO A 76 -7.34 -7.86 20.15
N GLU A 77 -6.51 -6.81 20.34
CA GLU A 77 -6.12 -5.87 19.28
C GLU A 77 -4.76 -6.22 18.63
N TYR A 78 -4.11 -7.32 19.07
CA TYR A 78 -2.82 -7.81 18.60
C TYR A 78 -1.75 -6.71 18.55
N THR A 79 -1.65 -5.95 19.63
CA THR A 79 -0.92 -4.69 19.70
C THR A 79 0.57 -4.84 19.42
N ILE A 80 1.15 -6.01 19.74
CA ILE A 80 2.57 -6.31 19.49
C ILE A 80 2.78 -6.84 18.07
N GLN A 81 1.95 -7.76 17.61
CA GLN A 81 2.05 -8.37 16.27
C GLN A 81 1.91 -7.31 15.19
N ASN A 82 1.01 -6.34 15.39
CA ASN A 82 0.81 -5.16 14.53
C ASN A 82 1.99 -4.16 14.52
N LYS A 83 3.09 -4.45 15.23
CA LYS A 83 4.35 -3.69 15.19
C LYS A 83 5.53 -4.52 14.65
N LEU A 84 5.41 -5.84 14.60
CA LEU A 84 6.50 -6.74 14.23
C LEU A 84 6.64 -6.80 12.70
N MET A 85 7.83 -6.42 12.23
CA MET A 85 8.22 -6.33 10.83
C MET A 85 9.54 -7.09 10.69
N GLU A 86 9.61 -8.02 9.74
CA GLU A 86 10.79 -8.87 9.62
C GLU A 86 12.03 -8.09 9.22
N GLN A 87 13.16 -8.53 9.77
CA GLN A 87 14.48 -7.94 9.56
C GLN A 87 14.64 -6.53 10.16
N TYR A 88 13.66 -6.04 10.94
CA TYR A 88 13.78 -4.77 11.65
C TYR A 88 14.33 -4.97 13.06
N ASN A 89 15.08 -3.95 13.52
CA ASN A 89 15.65 -3.87 14.85
C ASN A 89 14.62 -3.37 15.86
N TYR A 90 14.54 -4.04 17.01
CA TYR A 90 13.65 -3.70 18.10
C TYR A 90 14.41 -3.65 19.42
N ARG A 91 13.91 -2.82 20.32
CA ARG A 91 14.04 -3.05 21.75
C ARG A 91 12.81 -3.81 22.20
N ILE A 92 13.00 -5.05 22.64
CA ILE A 92 11.93 -5.91 23.15
C ILE A 92 12.01 -5.97 24.67
N THR A 93 10.86 -6.12 25.34
CA THR A 93 10.77 -6.45 26.76
C THR A 93 10.23 -7.88 26.89
N VAL A 94 10.94 -8.74 27.59
CA VAL A 94 10.63 -10.16 27.75
C VAL A 94 10.35 -10.46 29.22
N LYS A 95 9.25 -11.16 29.51
CA LYS A 95 8.91 -11.70 30.84
C LYS A 95 8.82 -13.22 30.74
N GLY A 96 9.73 -13.94 31.41
CA GLY A 96 9.92 -15.37 31.15
C GLY A 96 10.34 -15.60 29.70
N ASP A 97 9.49 -16.26 28.91
CA ASP A 97 9.69 -16.51 27.48
C ASP A 97 8.70 -15.76 26.57
N THR A 98 8.04 -14.74 27.11
CA THR A 98 7.01 -13.97 26.40
C THR A 98 7.47 -12.53 26.18
N VAL A 99 7.45 -12.08 24.94
CA VAL A 99 7.61 -10.67 24.56
C VAL A 99 6.33 -9.92 24.95
N VAL A 100 6.46 -8.95 25.86
CA VAL A 100 5.34 -8.16 26.41
C VAL A 100 5.35 -6.70 25.94
N ASP A 101 6.42 -6.26 25.28
CA ASP A 101 6.50 -4.95 24.64
C ASP A 101 7.57 -4.95 23.54
N VAL A 102 7.34 -4.15 22.50
CA VAL A 102 8.29 -3.94 21.39
C VAL A 102 8.34 -2.47 21.00
N ARG A 103 9.55 -1.97 20.82
CA ARG A 103 9.82 -0.62 20.30
C ARG A 103 10.80 -0.72 19.14
N LEU A 104 10.37 -0.29 17.96
CA LEU A 104 11.23 -0.19 16.78
C LEU A 104 12.43 0.71 17.07
N LEU A 105 13.61 0.27 16.64
CA LEU A 105 14.86 1.03 16.66
C LEU A 105 15.09 1.55 15.23
N ASP A 106 14.90 2.85 15.05
CA ASP A 106 14.89 3.58 13.76
C ASP A 106 16.34 3.86 13.31
N ASP A 107 17.10 2.82 12.92
CA ASP A 107 18.53 2.97 12.58
C ASP A 107 18.91 2.71 11.12
N MET A 108 18.05 2.15 10.27
CA MET A 108 18.37 1.90 8.85
C MET A 108 17.17 2.14 7.93
N HIS A 109 17.09 3.35 7.34
CA HIS A 109 16.06 3.64 6.33
C HIS A 109 16.60 4.47 5.19
N THR A 110 16.18 4.11 3.98
CA THR A 110 16.50 4.89 2.78
C THR A 110 15.62 6.13 2.75
N SER A 111 16.22 7.32 2.66
CA SER A 111 15.44 8.55 2.42
C SER A 111 14.83 8.51 1.02
N TYR A 112 13.51 8.63 0.92
CA TYR A 112 12.80 8.85 -0.34
C TYR A 112 12.16 10.24 -0.34
N LYS A 113 12.35 10.97 -1.44
CA LYS A 113 11.65 12.23 -1.69
C LYS A 113 10.62 11.99 -2.79
N PRO A 114 9.31 12.01 -2.46
CA PRO A 114 8.26 11.90 -3.46
C PRO A 114 8.34 13.03 -4.50
N VAL A 115 7.98 12.73 -5.75
CA VAL A 115 7.87 13.74 -6.82
C VAL A 115 6.74 14.72 -6.47
N LEU A 116 5.58 14.16 -6.12
CA LEU A 116 4.40 14.88 -5.65
C LEU A 116 4.15 14.54 -4.19
N THR A 117 3.66 15.53 -3.46
CA THR A 117 3.32 15.39 -2.04
C THR A 117 2.04 16.17 -1.81
N GLY A 118 1.05 15.53 -1.19
CA GLY A 118 -0.06 16.25 -0.57
C GLY A 118 0.35 16.89 0.75
N LYS A 119 -0.49 17.79 1.25
CA LYS A 119 -0.42 18.40 2.58
C LYS A 119 -1.41 17.69 3.50
N PRO A 120 -0.94 17.01 4.56
CA PRO A 120 -1.80 16.41 5.57
C PRO A 120 -2.87 17.36 6.12
N GLY A 121 -4.11 16.91 6.13
CA GLY A 121 -5.28 17.64 6.65
C GLY A 121 -5.80 18.76 5.75
N LEU A 122 -5.22 18.98 4.56
CA LEU A 122 -5.77 19.91 3.58
C LEU A 122 -6.86 19.19 2.76
N LYS A 123 -8.12 19.46 3.10
CA LYS A 123 -9.28 18.74 2.55
C LYS A 123 -9.78 19.41 1.27
N THR A 124 -8.95 19.36 0.24
CA THR A 124 -9.32 19.79 -1.12
C THR A 124 -9.15 18.65 -2.11
N LEU A 125 -9.95 18.66 -3.19
CA LEU A 125 -9.86 17.66 -4.25
C LEU A 125 -8.47 17.61 -4.90
N LYS A 126 -7.88 18.79 -5.17
CA LYS A 126 -6.48 18.91 -5.63
C LYS A 126 -5.51 18.23 -4.68
N ASN A 127 -5.65 18.46 -3.38
CA ASN A 127 -4.77 17.86 -2.39
C ASN A 127 -4.96 16.34 -2.28
N PHE A 128 -6.19 15.85 -2.42
CA PHE A 128 -6.49 14.41 -2.47
C PHE A 128 -5.75 13.73 -3.64
N LEU A 129 -5.85 14.28 -4.85
CA LEU A 129 -5.15 13.75 -6.01
C LEU A 129 -3.62 13.87 -5.86
N ALA A 130 -3.11 15.01 -5.41
CA ALA A 130 -1.67 15.18 -5.13
C ALA A 130 -1.16 14.17 -4.08
N THR A 131 -1.97 13.88 -3.05
CA THR A 131 -1.68 12.88 -2.02
C THR A 131 -1.58 11.49 -2.63
N ALA A 132 -2.52 11.12 -3.52
CA ALA A 132 -2.55 9.82 -4.19
C ALA A 132 -1.26 9.52 -4.99
N PHE A 133 -0.58 10.55 -5.51
CA PHE A 133 0.69 10.41 -6.22
C PHE A 133 1.91 10.20 -5.32
N THR A 134 1.82 10.47 -4.02
CA THR A 134 2.97 10.47 -3.10
C THR A 134 3.71 9.12 -3.04
N PRO A 135 3.03 7.95 -2.99
CA PRO A 135 3.71 6.66 -2.98
C PRO A 135 4.05 6.11 -4.38
N VAL A 136 3.66 6.80 -5.47
CA VAL A 136 3.97 6.37 -6.83
C VAL A 136 5.48 6.25 -7.02
N GLY A 137 5.90 5.13 -7.61
CA GLY A 137 7.29 4.86 -7.93
C GLY A 137 8.14 4.34 -6.77
N THR A 138 7.56 4.13 -5.58
CA THR A 138 8.29 3.62 -4.41
C THR A 138 7.53 2.61 -3.56
N ALA A 139 6.29 2.25 -3.91
CA ALA A 139 5.48 1.30 -3.14
C ALA A 139 5.05 0.14 -4.04
N LEU A 140 5.51 -1.07 -3.72
CA LEU A 140 5.12 -2.31 -4.38
C LEU A 140 3.81 -2.86 -3.80
N TYR A 141 3.12 -3.64 -4.61
CA TYR A 141 1.92 -4.35 -4.24
C TYR A 141 2.28 -5.49 -3.30
N VAL A 142 1.60 -5.53 -2.16
CA VAL A 142 1.57 -6.64 -1.21
C VAL A 142 0.10 -6.80 -0.87
N TRP A 143 -0.47 -7.98 -1.07
CA TRP A 143 -1.87 -8.23 -0.75
C TRP A 143 -2.06 -8.12 0.77
N GLY A 144 -3.07 -7.37 1.24
CA GLY A 144 -3.25 -7.03 2.65
C GLY A 144 -2.27 -5.94 3.12
N GLY A 145 -1.53 -5.30 2.20
CA GLY A 145 -0.65 -4.18 2.53
C GLY A 145 -1.47 -3.01 3.06
N ASN A 146 -1.03 -2.42 4.16
CA ASN A 146 -1.76 -1.44 4.98
C ASN A 146 -2.94 -1.95 5.82
N TRP A 147 -3.30 -3.22 5.72
CA TRP A 147 -4.19 -3.85 6.70
C TRP A 147 -3.43 -4.22 7.97
N THR A 148 -4.12 -4.38 9.09
CA THR A 148 -3.53 -5.01 10.28
C THR A 148 -3.08 -6.44 9.94
N TRP A 149 -2.19 -7.01 10.74
CA TRP A 149 -1.68 -8.37 10.54
C TRP A 149 -2.80 -9.42 10.41
N GLN A 150 -3.93 -9.16 11.08
CA GLN A 150 -5.14 -9.99 11.15
C GLN A 150 -6.10 -9.74 10.00
N ASP A 151 -5.85 -8.72 9.18
CA ASP A 151 -6.73 -8.23 8.11
C ASP A 151 -8.07 -7.68 8.61
N GLU A 152 -8.06 -6.98 9.75
CA GLU A 152 -9.28 -6.52 10.45
C GLU A 152 -9.41 -4.99 10.51
N GLY A 153 -8.43 -4.24 10.00
CA GLY A 153 -8.49 -2.77 9.98
C GLY A 153 -7.23 -2.12 9.42
N THR A 154 -7.05 -0.83 9.70
CA THR A 154 -5.90 -0.08 9.16
C THR A 154 -4.63 -0.22 10.02
N SER A 155 -3.54 -0.66 9.40
CA SER A 155 -2.20 -0.78 9.99
C SER A 155 -1.62 0.55 10.51
N ILE A 156 -0.47 0.46 11.18
CA ILE A 156 0.34 1.63 11.56
C ILE A 156 0.77 2.42 10.31
N GLN A 157 1.15 1.75 9.23
CA GLN A 157 1.58 2.36 7.97
C GLN A 157 0.43 3.11 7.32
N GLY A 158 -0.77 2.52 7.29
CA GLY A 158 -1.99 3.15 6.78
C GLY A 158 -2.45 4.37 7.60
N ARG A 159 -2.09 4.44 8.89
CA ARG A 159 -2.39 5.57 9.80
C ARG A 159 -1.18 6.48 10.05
N SER A 160 -0.20 6.44 9.16
CA SER A 160 0.99 7.30 9.22
C SER A 160 0.97 8.35 8.12
N LEU A 161 1.34 9.58 8.48
CA LEU A 161 1.53 10.65 7.52
C LEU A 161 2.83 10.47 6.73
N GLY A 162 2.75 10.67 5.42
CA GLY A 162 3.85 10.47 4.49
C GLY A 162 4.07 9.02 4.08
N VAL A 163 4.98 8.83 3.12
CA VAL A 163 5.35 7.50 2.62
C VAL A 163 6.00 6.70 3.75
N SER A 164 5.52 5.48 3.99
CA SER A 164 6.14 4.59 4.97
C SER A 164 7.56 4.23 4.54
N LYS A 165 8.51 4.36 5.46
CA LYS A 165 9.90 3.93 5.25
C LYS A 165 9.98 2.45 4.86
N THR A 166 9.12 1.61 5.43
CA THR A 166 9.08 0.17 5.14
C THR A 166 8.72 -0.14 3.70
N TRP A 167 7.90 0.69 3.05
CA TRP A 167 7.59 0.53 1.62
C TRP A 167 8.81 0.86 0.76
N VAL A 168 9.55 1.91 1.13
CA VAL A 168 10.78 2.32 0.43
C VAL A 168 11.85 1.23 0.56
N ASP A 169 12.07 0.74 1.78
CA ASP A 169 13.05 -0.31 2.04
C ASP A 169 12.68 -1.61 1.31
N PHE A 170 11.39 -1.99 1.32
CA PHE A 170 10.91 -3.13 0.56
C PHE A 170 11.10 -2.94 -0.95
N TYR A 171 10.72 -1.79 -1.52
CA TYR A 171 10.93 -1.49 -2.94
C TYR A 171 12.41 -1.59 -3.35
N ASN A 172 13.32 -1.09 -2.51
CA ASN A 172 14.77 -1.15 -2.72
C ASN A 172 15.33 -2.57 -2.57
N SER A 173 14.71 -3.42 -1.75
CA SER A 173 15.12 -4.82 -1.57
C SER A 173 14.74 -5.74 -2.74
N LYS A 174 13.92 -5.25 -3.68
CA LYS A 174 13.35 -6.00 -4.79
C LYS A 174 13.83 -5.49 -6.13
N ASP A 175 13.85 -6.37 -7.12
CA ASP A 175 14.14 -6.08 -8.53
C ASP A 175 12.90 -6.29 -9.41
N ASP A 176 13.07 -6.25 -10.73
CA ASP A 176 11.99 -6.45 -11.70
C ASP A 176 11.42 -7.87 -11.71
N ASP A 177 12.03 -8.86 -11.06
CA ASP A 177 11.50 -10.23 -10.95
C ASP A 177 10.65 -10.46 -9.70
N TYR A 178 10.43 -9.41 -8.89
CA TYR A 178 9.50 -9.48 -7.78
C TYR A 178 8.10 -9.95 -8.23
N PHE A 179 7.59 -10.95 -7.52
CA PHE A 179 6.29 -11.57 -7.78
C PHE A 179 5.52 -11.68 -6.46
N TYR A 180 4.36 -11.03 -6.37
CA TYR A 180 3.62 -11.00 -5.10
C TYR A 180 3.03 -12.37 -4.74
N GLN A 181 2.79 -13.25 -5.71
CA GLN A 181 2.13 -14.54 -5.50
C GLN A 181 2.91 -15.67 -6.16
N ASP A 182 3.75 -16.36 -5.38
CA ASP A 182 4.44 -17.57 -5.82
C ASP A 182 3.53 -18.80 -5.64
N TYR A 183 2.99 -19.32 -6.74
CA TYR A 183 2.15 -20.51 -6.75
C TYR A 183 2.90 -21.81 -6.41
N ALA A 184 4.21 -21.86 -6.65
CA ALA A 184 5.02 -23.04 -6.35
C ALA A 184 5.40 -23.08 -4.86
N THR A 185 5.62 -21.92 -4.25
CA THR A 185 5.83 -21.80 -2.80
C THR A 185 4.92 -20.74 -2.16
N PRO A 186 3.62 -21.05 -1.97
CA PRO A 186 2.63 -20.06 -1.49
C PRO A 186 2.99 -19.37 -0.17
N TRP A 187 3.69 -20.06 0.74
CA TRP A 187 4.16 -19.50 2.01
C TRP A 187 5.27 -18.44 1.86
N LYS A 188 5.90 -18.33 0.68
CA LYS A 188 6.83 -17.23 0.35
C LYS A 188 6.14 -16.06 -0.35
N SER A 189 4.85 -16.19 -0.66
CA SER A 189 4.10 -15.13 -1.32
C SER A 189 3.96 -13.91 -0.41
N TYR A 190 3.91 -12.75 -1.03
CA TYR A 190 3.56 -11.48 -0.40
C TYR A 190 2.05 -11.27 -0.43
N ASN A 191 1.33 -12.33 -0.02
CA ASN A 191 -0.12 -12.35 0.15
C ASN A 191 -0.50 -13.19 1.38
N HIS A 192 -1.80 -13.33 1.62
CA HIS A 192 -2.28 -14.11 2.76
C HIS A 192 -1.87 -15.57 2.62
N TYR A 193 -1.07 -16.03 3.57
CA TYR A 193 -0.84 -17.45 3.79
C TYR A 193 -1.53 -17.83 5.10
N SER A 194 -2.41 -18.82 5.03
CA SER A 194 -3.10 -19.37 6.20
C SER A 194 -3.90 -18.33 7.03
N GLY A 195 -4.43 -17.26 6.43
CA GLY A 195 -5.38 -16.33 7.08
C GLY A 195 -4.78 -15.19 7.90
N TRP A 196 -3.50 -14.86 7.69
CA TRP A 196 -2.89 -13.60 8.15
C TRP A 196 -1.90 -13.09 7.12
N ASN A 197 -1.49 -11.83 7.26
CA ASN A 197 -0.50 -11.21 6.39
C ASN A 197 0.81 -10.95 7.14
N GLN A 198 1.83 -11.75 6.86
CA GLN A 198 3.15 -11.55 7.47
C GLN A 198 3.86 -10.28 6.94
N TYR A 199 3.49 -9.80 5.76
CA TYR A 199 4.15 -8.69 5.06
C TYR A 199 3.29 -7.41 4.98
N TYR A 200 2.23 -7.30 5.80
CA TYR A 200 1.28 -6.17 5.78
C TYR A 200 1.91 -4.77 5.82
N TYR A 201 3.13 -4.66 6.37
CA TYR A 201 3.89 -3.42 6.49
C TYR A 201 4.74 -3.09 5.26
N ALA A 202 5.01 -4.05 4.37
CA ALA A 202 6.07 -3.96 3.37
C ALA A 202 5.62 -3.28 2.07
N GLY A 203 4.33 -3.33 1.77
CA GLY A 203 3.76 -2.72 0.57
C GLY A 203 2.32 -2.28 0.79
N ILE A 204 1.60 -2.07 -0.30
CA ILE A 204 0.27 -1.47 -0.28
C ILE A 204 -0.63 -2.16 -1.30
N ASP A 205 -1.78 -2.68 -0.87
CA ASP A 205 -2.78 -3.18 -1.82
C ASP A 205 -3.73 -2.06 -2.28
N CYS A 206 -4.75 -2.42 -3.06
CA CYS A 206 -5.66 -1.45 -3.65
C CYS A 206 -6.45 -0.64 -2.60
N SER A 207 -7.03 -1.30 -1.60
CA SER A 207 -7.80 -0.63 -0.55
C SER A 207 -6.91 0.04 0.49
N GLY A 208 -5.77 -0.56 0.79
CA GLY A 208 -4.67 0.01 1.55
C GLY A 208 -4.16 1.33 0.97
N PHE A 209 -4.11 1.43 -0.36
CA PHE A 209 -3.75 2.64 -1.08
C PHE A 209 -4.80 3.74 -0.97
N VAL A 210 -6.07 3.42 -1.24
CA VAL A 210 -7.15 4.41 -1.12
C VAL A 210 -7.31 4.84 0.33
N GLY A 211 -7.29 3.91 1.29
CA GLY A 211 -7.37 4.21 2.72
C GLY A 211 -6.21 5.07 3.23
N TRP A 212 -4.97 4.80 2.82
CA TRP A 212 -3.84 5.65 3.15
C TRP A 212 -3.95 7.04 2.52
N THR A 213 -4.45 7.14 1.28
CA THR A 213 -4.67 8.41 0.58
C THR A 213 -5.71 9.26 1.30
N LEU A 214 -6.82 8.64 1.74
CA LEU A 214 -7.85 9.26 2.56
C LEU A 214 -7.26 9.75 3.89
N TYR A 215 -6.51 8.90 4.60
CA TYR A 215 -5.87 9.28 5.86
C TYR A 215 -4.95 10.50 5.68
N ASN A 216 -4.08 10.48 4.68
CA ASN A 216 -3.13 11.55 4.41
C ASN A 216 -3.77 12.83 3.84
N THR A 217 -5.02 12.77 3.40
CA THR A 217 -5.79 13.94 2.97
C THR A 217 -6.58 14.54 4.13
N LEU A 218 -7.27 13.69 4.89
CA LEU A 218 -8.24 14.09 5.90
C LEU A 218 -7.60 14.39 7.25
N GLU A 219 -6.45 13.76 7.55
CA GLU A 219 -5.82 13.82 8.86
C GLU A 219 -4.55 14.65 8.91
N SER A 220 -4.35 15.34 10.04
CA SER A 220 -3.19 16.21 10.28
C SER A 220 -2.17 15.63 11.27
N LYS A 221 -2.43 14.44 11.82
CA LYS A 221 -1.54 13.73 12.75
C LYS A 221 -1.58 12.22 12.50
N SER A 222 -0.43 11.56 12.58
CA SER A 222 -0.33 10.10 12.56
C SER A 222 -0.91 9.47 13.83
N GLY A 223 -1.26 8.19 13.76
CA GLY A 223 -1.53 7.34 14.91
C GLY A 223 -2.92 7.47 15.54
N LYS A 224 -3.85 8.21 14.93
CA LYS A 224 -5.28 8.13 15.30
C LYS A 224 -5.77 6.69 15.27
N LYS A 225 -6.65 6.27 16.19
CA LYS A 225 -7.13 4.88 16.28
C LYS A 225 -7.81 4.44 14.98
N GLU A 226 -8.73 5.25 14.48
CA GLU A 226 -9.46 4.99 13.25
C GLU A 226 -8.59 5.17 11.99
N GLY A 227 -8.93 4.40 10.95
CA GLY A 227 -8.37 4.52 9.62
C GLY A 227 -9.43 4.35 8.54
N TYR A 228 -9.00 4.24 7.29
CA TYR A 228 -9.89 4.26 6.12
C TYR A 228 -9.68 3.05 5.19
N VAL A 229 -8.97 2.02 5.65
CA VAL A 229 -8.82 0.77 4.91
C VAL A 229 -10.03 -0.12 5.20
N HIS A 230 -10.78 -0.43 4.15
CA HIS A 230 -11.96 -1.30 4.13
C HIS A 230 -11.89 -2.26 2.95
N HIS A 231 -12.76 -3.26 2.86
CA HIS A 231 -12.72 -4.17 1.72
C HIS A 231 -12.99 -3.41 0.41
N SER A 232 -12.33 -3.85 -0.66
CA SER A 232 -12.31 -3.12 -1.94
C SER A 232 -13.70 -2.86 -2.51
N HIS A 233 -14.63 -3.81 -2.34
CA HIS A 233 -15.99 -3.76 -2.88
C HIS A 233 -16.94 -2.86 -2.08
N GLU A 234 -16.66 -2.58 -0.80
CA GLU A 234 -17.54 -1.78 0.08
C GLU A 234 -17.02 -0.36 0.33
N LEU A 235 -15.73 -0.09 0.12
CA LEU A 235 -15.08 1.17 0.49
C LEU A 235 -15.82 2.40 -0.05
N ALA A 236 -16.14 2.42 -1.35
CA ALA A 236 -16.87 3.54 -1.96
C ALA A 236 -18.24 3.76 -1.30
N LYS A 237 -18.99 2.68 -1.04
CA LYS A 237 -20.30 2.78 -0.42
C LYS A 237 -20.21 3.27 1.03
N LYS A 238 -19.24 2.78 1.80
CA LYS A 238 -18.98 3.24 3.18
C LYS A 238 -18.70 4.74 3.23
N LEU A 239 -17.90 5.27 2.30
CA LEU A 239 -17.59 6.70 2.23
C LEU A 239 -18.83 7.59 2.08
N ALA A 240 -19.86 7.12 1.37
CA ALA A 240 -21.15 7.81 1.29
C ALA A 240 -22.01 7.55 2.53
N ASP A 241 -22.30 6.28 2.82
CA ASP A 241 -23.36 5.90 3.77
C ASP A 241 -22.96 6.07 5.24
N GLU A 242 -21.72 5.72 5.59
CA GLU A 242 -21.25 5.72 6.97
C GLU A 242 -20.48 7.01 7.30
N TYR A 243 -19.65 7.49 6.37
CA TYR A 243 -18.86 8.70 6.59
C TYR A 243 -19.59 9.99 6.18
N GLY A 244 -20.58 9.93 5.28
CA GLY A 244 -21.32 11.12 4.82
C GLY A 244 -20.48 12.07 3.95
N TYR A 245 -19.43 11.57 3.29
CA TYR A 245 -18.47 12.43 2.57
C TYR A 245 -18.90 12.78 1.13
N GLY A 246 -19.98 12.17 0.65
CA GLY A 246 -20.38 12.28 -0.74
C GLY A 246 -21.52 11.33 -1.09
N THR A 247 -21.69 11.08 -2.38
CA THR A 247 -22.74 10.21 -2.92
C THR A 247 -22.14 8.93 -3.47
N TRP A 248 -22.89 7.84 -3.35
CA TRP A 248 -22.52 6.57 -3.95
C TRP A 248 -23.51 6.21 -5.06
N THR A 249 -23.00 5.71 -6.17
CA THR A 249 -23.77 5.39 -7.36
C THR A 249 -23.45 3.98 -7.87
N ASN A 250 -24.49 3.16 -8.03
CA ASN A 250 -24.44 1.85 -8.69
C ASN A 250 -24.91 1.99 -10.15
N ALA A 251 -24.13 2.66 -11.00
CA ALA A 251 -24.51 2.95 -12.39
C ALA A 251 -23.66 2.19 -13.43
N LYS A 252 -24.15 2.23 -14.68
CA LYS A 252 -23.46 1.71 -15.87
C LYS A 252 -22.35 2.63 -16.35
N LEU A 253 -21.17 2.48 -15.76
CA LEU A 253 -19.96 3.23 -16.12
C LEU A 253 -19.60 3.08 -17.61
N GLU A 254 -19.98 1.96 -18.23
CA GLU A 254 -19.70 1.64 -19.62
C GLU A 254 -20.55 2.42 -20.65
N GLN A 255 -21.69 3.00 -20.25
CA GLN A 255 -22.65 3.64 -21.17
C GLN A 255 -22.64 5.17 -21.14
N GLY A 256 -21.68 5.78 -20.44
CA GLY A 256 -21.59 7.24 -20.27
C GLY A 256 -22.61 7.82 -19.29
N GLU A 257 -23.50 7.02 -18.72
CA GLU A 257 -24.35 7.47 -17.60
C GLU A 257 -23.51 7.52 -16.31
N GLY A 258 -23.48 8.65 -15.61
CA GLY A 258 -22.67 8.79 -14.39
C GLY A 258 -21.16 8.88 -14.66
N TYR A 259 -20.76 9.66 -15.69
CA TYR A 259 -19.37 9.95 -16.05
C TYR A 259 -18.44 10.08 -14.84
N LEU A 260 -17.42 9.23 -14.74
CA LEU A 260 -16.41 9.35 -13.70
C LEU A 260 -15.73 10.72 -13.78
N GLN A 261 -15.61 11.34 -12.62
CA GLN A 261 -14.95 12.63 -12.43
C GLN A 261 -13.63 12.44 -11.70
N PRO A 262 -12.70 13.40 -11.84
CA PRO A 262 -11.51 13.45 -11.01
C PRO A 262 -11.81 13.27 -9.52
N GLY A 263 -11.14 12.30 -8.91
CA GLY A 263 -11.26 11.95 -7.50
C GLY A 263 -12.39 11.00 -7.13
N ASP A 264 -13.22 10.57 -8.08
CA ASP A 264 -14.15 9.46 -7.83
C ASP A 264 -13.39 8.20 -7.40
N ILE A 265 -13.95 7.46 -6.45
CA ILE A 265 -13.40 6.20 -5.95
C ILE A 265 -14.30 5.06 -6.43
N VAL A 266 -13.76 4.14 -7.22
CA VAL A 266 -14.51 3.03 -7.82
C VAL A 266 -14.23 1.74 -7.08
N SER A 267 -15.24 1.16 -6.45
CA SER A 267 -15.22 -0.12 -5.75
C SER A 267 -15.84 -1.22 -6.60
N GLN A 268 -15.12 -2.31 -6.78
CA GLN A 268 -15.55 -3.46 -7.57
C GLN A 268 -15.11 -4.79 -6.92
N PRO A 269 -15.58 -5.94 -7.43
CA PRO A 269 -15.09 -7.24 -6.98
C PRO A 269 -13.56 -7.31 -7.01
N GLY A 270 -12.95 -7.46 -5.82
CA GLY A 270 -11.51 -7.64 -5.67
C GLY A 270 -10.61 -6.43 -5.96
N HIS A 271 -11.14 -5.25 -6.31
CA HIS A 271 -10.31 -4.08 -6.61
C HIS A 271 -10.99 -2.74 -6.26
N VAL A 272 -10.19 -1.73 -5.94
CA VAL A 272 -10.63 -0.34 -5.74
C VAL A 272 -9.59 0.63 -6.26
N TRP A 273 -10.01 1.75 -6.85
CA TRP A 273 -9.12 2.69 -7.50
C TRP A 273 -9.67 4.12 -7.52
N ILE A 274 -8.80 5.09 -7.81
CA ILE A 274 -9.16 6.52 -7.89
C ILE A 274 -9.11 6.96 -9.35
N CYS A 275 -10.18 7.59 -9.83
CA CYS A 275 -10.21 8.23 -11.15
C CYS A 275 -9.36 9.52 -11.12
N LEU A 276 -8.36 9.63 -11.99
CA LEU A 276 -7.62 10.89 -12.17
C LEU A 276 -8.34 11.83 -13.11
N GLY A 277 -9.09 11.29 -14.07
CA GLY A 277 -9.89 12.08 -15.00
C GLY A 277 -10.09 11.36 -16.32
N ARG A 278 -10.94 11.95 -17.15
CA ARG A 278 -11.21 11.48 -18.51
C ARG A 278 -10.41 12.30 -19.52
N CYS A 279 -10.03 11.64 -20.59
CA CYS A 279 -9.34 12.21 -21.75
C CYS A 279 -10.34 12.61 -22.84
N SER A 280 -9.88 13.37 -23.84
CA SER A 280 -10.74 13.86 -24.93
C SER A 280 -11.32 12.72 -25.78
N ASP A 281 -10.59 11.62 -25.91
CA ASP A 281 -11.00 10.39 -26.61
C ASP A 281 -11.83 9.42 -25.74
N ASN A 282 -12.28 9.88 -24.56
CA ASN A 282 -13.03 9.13 -23.56
C ASN A 282 -12.27 8.02 -22.83
N SER A 283 -10.98 7.83 -23.10
CA SER A 283 -10.14 7.00 -22.27
C SER A 283 -10.00 7.60 -20.86
N ILE A 284 -9.82 6.74 -19.86
CA ILE A 284 -9.80 7.13 -18.45
C ILE A 284 -8.41 6.90 -17.91
N LEU A 285 -7.88 7.93 -17.26
CA LEU A 285 -6.66 7.82 -16.47
C LEU A 285 -7.05 7.52 -15.02
N LEU A 286 -6.38 6.52 -14.43
CA LEU A 286 -6.58 6.16 -13.03
C LEU A 286 -5.26 6.06 -12.28
N ILE A 287 -5.36 6.12 -10.95
CA ILE A 287 -4.28 5.80 -10.03
C ILE A 287 -4.76 4.73 -9.05
N HIS A 288 -3.93 3.71 -8.85
CA HIS A 288 -4.26 2.57 -8.00
C HIS A 288 -3.00 1.83 -7.56
N SER A 289 -3.14 0.94 -6.58
CA SER A 289 -2.17 -0.13 -6.36
C SER A 289 -2.68 -1.42 -6.98
N SER A 290 -1.89 -2.02 -7.87
CA SER A 290 -2.24 -3.25 -8.58
C SER A 290 -0.98 -4.07 -8.86
N PRO A 291 -1.04 -5.41 -8.85
CA PRO A 291 0.12 -6.24 -9.17
C PRO A 291 0.38 -6.24 -10.69
N THR A 292 0.71 -5.10 -11.28
CA THR A 292 1.03 -4.98 -12.71
C THR A 292 2.24 -5.84 -13.08
N LYS A 293 2.25 -6.39 -14.30
CA LYS A 293 3.40 -7.12 -14.84
C LYS A 293 4.62 -6.21 -14.93
N SER A 294 5.75 -6.70 -14.45
CA SER A 294 7.06 -6.10 -14.69
C SER A 294 7.52 -6.33 -16.13
N VAL A 295 8.67 -5.77 -16.48
CA VAL A 295 9.39 -6.07 -17.73
C VAL A 295 9.81 -7.55 -17.86
N THR A 296 9.84 -8.31 -16.78
CA THR A 296 10.08 -9.77 -16.79
C THR A 296 8.78 -10.59 -16.83
N GLY A 297 7.62 -9.93 -16.84
CA GLY A 297 6.29 -10.57 -16.87
C GLY A 297 5.77 -11.00 -15.50
N LYS A 298 6.50 -10.74 -14.41
CA LYS A 298 6.06 -11.05 -13.04
C LYS A 298 5.06 -10.02 -12.54
N TYR A 299 3.99 -10.48 -11.89
CA TYR A 299 3.01 -9.58 -11.30
C TYR A 299 3.58 -9.04 -9.99
N GLY A 300 4.17 -7.84 -10.04
CA GLY A 300 4.89 -7.28 -8.90
C GLY A 300 4.79 -5.77 -8.81
N GLY A 301 3.97 -5.12 -9.64
CA GLY A 301 3.78 -3.67 -9.64
C GLY A 301 3.25 -3.15 -8.30
N GLY A 302 2.65 -1.97 -8.29
CA GLY A 302 2.18 -1.36 -7.05
C GLY A 302 1.45 -0.08 -7.34
N VAL A 303 1.74 0.99 -6.59
CA VAL A 303 1.09 2.28 -6.83
C VAL A 303 1.60 2.90 -8.12
N GLN A 304 0.72 3.04 -9.10
CA GLN A 304 1.04 3.61 -10.40
C GLN A 304 -0.19 4.21 -11.08
N MET A 305 0.08 5.00 -12.13
CA MET A 305 -0.93 5.36 -13.11
C MET A 305 -1.19 4.21 -14.07
N SER A 306 -2.44 4.07 -14.47
CA SER A 306 -2.88 3.15 -15.51
C SER A 306 -3.95 3.81 -16.38
N ALA A 307 -4.22 3.20 -17.53
CA ALA A 307 -5.21 3.66 -18.49
C ALA A 307 -6.32 2.62 -18.69
N LEU A 308 -7.51 3.10 -18.99
CA LEU A 308 -8.64 2.32 -19.51
C LEU A 308 -9.07 2.93 -20.84
N ASN A 309 -9.40 2.09 -21.80
CA ASN A 309 -9.87 2.53 -23.11
C ASN A 309 -11.25 1.91 -23.39
N PRO A 310 -12.32 2.72 -23.56
CA PRO A 310 -13.66 2.20 -23.84
C PRO A 310 -13.74 1.43 -25.17
N ASN A 311 -12.77 1.62 -26.07
CA ASN A 311 -12.67 0.91 -27.34
C ASN A 311 -11.82 -0.38 -27.25
N GLY A 312 -11.73 -0.98 -26.05
CA GLY A 312 -10.97 -2.21 -25.78
C GLY A 312 -9.52 -1.96 -25.37
N ASP A 313 -8.72 -3.02 -25.24
CA ASP A 313 -7.38 -2.98 -24.61
C ASP A 313 -6.27 -2.36 -25.48
N SER A 314 -6.63 -1.60 -26.52
CA SER A 314 -5.66 -0.91 -27.38
C SER A 314 -4.96 0.20 -26.61
N THR A 315 -3.63 0.21 -26.68
CA THR A 315 -2.76 1.28 -26.15
C THR A 315 -2.82 2.59 -26.95
N ASP A 316 -3.54 2.59 -28.07
CA ASP A 316 -3.81 3.78 -28.88
C ASP A 316 -4.93 4.63 -28.27
N CYS A 317 -4.64 5.23 -27.11
CA CYS A 317 -5.50 6.21 -26.47
C CYS A 317 -4.68 7.26 -25.71
N GLU A 318 -5.29 8.40 -25.46
CA GLU A 318 -4.70 9.53 -24.75
C GLU A 318 -4.31 9.18 -23.31
N ALA A 319 -5.16 8.46 -22.56
CA ALA A 319 -4.84 8.07 -21.19
C ALA A 319 -3.57 7.22 -21.11
N TYR A 320 -3.36 6.29 -22.05
CA TYR A 320 -2.14 5.48 -22.08
C TYR A 320 -0.91 6.28 -22.45
N ARG A 321 -1.04 7.22 -23.41
CA ARG A 321 0.04 8.17 -23.75
C ARG A 321 0.43 9.03 -22.56
N LEU A 322 -0.55 9.59 -21.84
CA LEU A 322 -0.34 10.39 -20.63
C LEU A 322 0.33 9.54 -19.54
N ALA A 323 -0.23 8.38 -19.18
CA ALA A 323 0.36 7.49 -18.18
C ALA A 323 1.81 7.13 -18.53
N SER A 324 2.06 6.76 -19.79
CA SER A 324 3.39 6.40 -20.28
C SER A 324 4.38 7.56 -20.17
N TYR A 325 4.00 8.75 -20.63
CA TYR A 325 4.85 9.93 -20.58
C TYR A 325 5.20 10.34 -19.15
N TYR A 326 4.20 10.47 -18.27
CA TYR A 326 4.43 10.91 -16.89
C TYR A 326 5.19 9.86 -16.06
N VAL A 327 4.90 8.56 -16.22
CA VAL A 327 5.66 7.50 -15.55
C VAL A 327 7.12 7.51 -15.99
N GLN A 328 7.40 7.59 -17.29
CA GLN A 328 8.79 7.60 -17.80
C GLN A 328 9.56 8.85 -17.38
N LYS A 329 8.92 10.02 -17.47
CA LYS A 329 9.56 11.31 -17.18
C LYS A 329 9.84 11.52 -15.70
N TYR A 330 8.86 11.25 -14.84
CA TYR A 330 8.94 11.61 -13.43
C TYR A 330 9.32 10.43 -12.52
N TYR A 331 9.12 9.20 -12.97
CA TYR A 331 9.39 7.99 -12.18
C TYR A 331 10.31 6.99 -12.91
N PRO A 332 11.49 7.41 -13.42
CA PRO A 332 12.31 6.58 -14.30
C PRO A 332 12.83 5.28 -13.66
N ARG A 333 13.06 5.27 -12.33
CA ARG A 333 13.49 4.05 -11.62
C ARG A 333 12.36 3.01 -11.54
N TRP A 334 11.12 3.49 -11.43
CA TRP A 334 9.92 2.65 -11.52
C TRP A 334 9.70 2.17 -12.95
N ALA A 335 9.74 3.08 -13.93
CA ALA A 335 9.50 2.80 -15.34
C ALA A 335 10.45 1.72 -15.91
N LYS A 336 11.67 1.62 -15.39
CA LYS A 336 12.62 0.54 -15.74
C LYS A 336 12.13 -0.86 -15.37
N ARG A 337 11.30 -0.98 -14.34
CA ARG A 337 10.78 -2.26 -13.82
C ARG A 337 9.32 -2.48 -14.25
N TYR A 338 8.51 -1.41 -14.23
CA TYR A 338 7.07 -1.44 -14.43
C TYR A 338 6.67 -0.32 -15.40
N PRO A 339 6.38 -0.62 -16.67
CA PRO A 339 5.84 0.35 -17.61
C PRO A 339 4.40 0.76 -17.23
N ALA A 340 3.90 1.84 -17.85
CA ALA A 340 2.49 2.19 -17.72
C ALA A 340 1.60 1.02 -18.17
N ALA A 341 0.51 0.79 -17.44
CA ALA A 341 -0.38 -0.33 -17.70
C ALA A 341 -1.66 0.13 -18.39
N MET A 342 -2.00 -0.56 -19.50
CA MET A 342 -3.38 -0.64 -19.95
C MET A 342 -4.09 -1.70 -19.12
N LYS A 343 -5.27 -1.39 -18.58
CA LYS A 343 -6.12 -2.35 -17.88
C LYS A 343 -7.37 -2.63 -18.72
N SER A 344 -7.94 -3.81 -18.53
CA SER A 344 -9.18 -4.20 -19.18
C SER A 344 -10.29 -3.24 -18.78
N PHE A 345 -10.88 -2.58 -19.77
CA PHE A 345 -12.04 -1.71 -19.55
C PHE A 345 -13.20 -2.53 -18.96
N GLU A 346 -13.44 -3.73 -19.51
CA GLU A 346 -14.50 -4.63 -19.05
C GLU A 346 -14.33 -5.01 -17.57
N ASP A 347 -13.11 -5.37 -17.15
CA ASP A 347 -12.83 -5.75 -15.77
C ASP A 347 -12.93 -4.59 -14.78
N TYR A 348 -12.71 -3.35 -15.24
CA TYR A 348 -12.63 -2.16 -14.40
C TYR A 348 -13.93 -1.33 -14.35
N VAL A 349 -14.83 -1.54 -15.31
CA VAL A 349 -16.08 -0.77 -15.37
C VAL A 349 -17.33 -1.58 -15.72
N CYS A 350 -17.19 -2.80 -16.26
CA CYS A 350 -18.32 -3.66 -16.67
C CYS A 350 -18.56 -4.84 -15.70
N PHE A 351 -18.34 -4.65 -14.41
CA PHE A 351 -18.50 -5.71 -13.40
C PHE A 351 -19.97 -5.94 -12.98
N ASP A 352 -20.28 -7.14 -12.43
CA ASP A 352 -21.61 -7.45 -11.89
C ASP A 352 -21.92 -6.56 -10.69
N ARG A 353 -22.80 -5.59 -10.94
CA ARG A 353 -23.24 -4.61 -9.94
C ARG A 353 -24.13 -5.15 -8.83
N LYS A 354 -24.61 -6.40 -8.95
CA LYS A 354 -25.35 -7.09 -7.89
C LYS A 354 -24.43 -7.89 -6.96
N ALA A 355 -23.17 -8.08 -7.34
CA ALA A 355 -22.18 -8.74 -6.49
C ALA A 355 -22.06 -8.02 -5.14
N TYR A 356 -21.73 -8.79 -4.09
CA TYR A 356 -21.55 -8.27 -2.73
C TYR A 356 -22.75 -7.44 -2.24
N ASN A 357 -23.97 -7.97 -2.44
CA ASN A 357 -25.23 -7.32 -2.05
C ASN A 357 -25.40 -5.91 -2.63
N GLY A 358 -24.89 -5.70 -3.85
CA GLY A 358 -25.00 -4.43 -4.55
C GLY A 358 -24.11 -3.32 -4.01
N SER A 359 -23.07 -3.63 -3.22
CA SER A 359 -22.15 -2.61 -2.66
C SER A 359 -21.13 -2.05 -3.66
N VAL A 360 -20.92 -2.73 -4.79
CA VAL A 360 -20.00 -2.29 -5.85
C VAL A 360 -20.56 -1.08 -6.61
N GLY A 361 -19.71 -0.18 -7.06
CA GLY A 361 -20.11 1.10 -7.65
C GLY A 361 -19.02 2.15 -7.46
N PHE A 362 -19.36 3.42 -7.60
CA PHE A 362 -18.42 4.50 -7.36
C PHE A 362 -18.94 5.52 -6.35
N PHE A 363 -18.00 6.13 -5.65
CA PHE A 363 -18.20 7.23 -4.73
C PHE A 363 -17.76 8.53 -5.39
N ARG A 364 -18.55 9.58 -5.20
CA ARG A 364 -18.25 10.94 -5.61
C ARG A 364 -18.29 11.87 -4.41
N TRP A 365 -17.26 12.69 -4.26
CA TRP A 365 -17.19 13.72 -3.21
C TRP A 365 -18.34 14.71 -3.33
N ASN A 366 -18.91 15.13 -2.20
CA ASN A 366 -19.70 16.34 -2.18
C ASN A 366 -18.78 17.55 -1.99
N LEU A 367 -18.81 18.48 -2.96
CA LEU A 367 -17.88 19.60 -3.09
C LEU A 367 -18.59 20.98 -2.97
N ASP A 368 -19.91 20.98 -2.72
CA ASP A 368 -20.74 22.18 -2.61
C ASP A 368 -20.54 22.98 -1.30
N GLY A 369 -19.60 22.56 -0.45
CA GLY A 369 -19.31 23.15 0.85
C GLY A 369 -20.13 22.59 2.01
N THR A 370 -21.00 21.60 1.77
CA THR A 370 -21.82 20.97 2.83
C THR A 370 -21.18 19.72 3.45
N SER A 371 -20.04 19.25 2.92
CA SER A 371 -19.31 18.07 3.40
C SER A 371 -17.84 18.35 3.71
N ILE A 372 -17.06 17.31 4.01
CA ILE A 372 -15.69 17.40 4.51
C ILE A 372 -14.68 17.91 3.47
N MET A 373 -14.99 17.76 2.17
CA MET A 373 -14.10 18.06 1.05
C MET A 373 -14.55 19.32 0.32
N THR A 374 -13.60 20.10 -0.19
CA THR A 374 -13.86 21.29 -1.02
C THR A 374 -13.11 21.23 -2.35
N ASP A 375 -13.52 22.02 -3.34
CA ASP A 375 -12.82 22.11 -4.63
C ASP A 375 -12.59 23.57 -5.07
N PRO A 376 -11.75 24.33 -4.35
CA PRO A 376 -11.49 25.72 -4.69
C PRO A 376 -10.74 25.89 -6.02
N ASP A 377 -10.05 24.84 -6.49
CA ASP A 377 -9.29 24.84 -7.75
C ASP A 377 -10.11 24.34 -8.95
N GLY A 378 -11.37 23.91 -8.74
CA GLY A 378 -12.27 23.44 -9.81
C GLY A 378 -11.83 22.12 -10.46
N TYR A 379 -11.06 21.29 -9.75
CA TYR A 379 -10.49 20.04 -10.25
C TYR A 379 -11.54 19.04 -10.72
N ALA A 380 -12.76 19.05 -10.18
CA ALA A 380 -13.83 18.13 -10.58
C ALA A 380 -14.23 18.30 -12.06
N ASN A 381 -13.92 19.45 -12.67
CA ASN A 381 -14.26 19.78 -14.04
C ASN A 381 -13.06 19.72 -15.01
N LEU A 382 -11.87 19.34 -14.54
CA LEU A 382 -10.67 19.27 -15.36
C LEU A 382 -10.53 17.92 -16.07
N SER A 383 -9.89 17.94 -17.25
CA SER A 383 -9.47 16.71 -17.93
C SER A 383 -8.29 16.05 -17.21
N ALA A 384 -8.02 14.78 -17.54
CA ALA A 384 -6.85 14.07 -17.05
C ALA A 384 -5.54 14.81 -17.38
N GLU A 385 -5.43 15.36 -18.60
CA GLU A 385 -4.26 16.13 -19.04
C GLU A 385 -4.07 17.38 -18.19
N GLN A 386 -5.13 18.19 -18.02
CA GLN A 386 -5.07 19.43 -17.23
C GLN A 386 -4.67 19.17 -15.77
N ILE A 387 -5.17 18.09 -15.18
CA ILE A 387 -4.82 17.68 -13.82
C ILE A 387 -3.33 17.33 -13.72
N LEU A 388 -2.82 16.53 -14.65
CA LEU A 388 -1.41 16.16 -14.66
C LEU A 388 -0.51 17.37 -14.89
N GLU A 389 -0.87 18.26 -15.81
CA GLU A 389 -0.12 19.48 -16.09
C GLU A 389 0.00 20.38 -14.86
N ASP A 390 -1.11 20.60 -14.14
CA ASP A 390 -1.10 21.44 -12.94
C ASP A 390 -0.34 20.78 -11.77
N LEU A 391 -0.58 19.48 -11.51
CA LEU A 391 0.08 18.77 -10.42
C LEU A 391 1.60 18.67 -10.60
N PHE A 392 2.08 18.43 -11.82
CA PHE A 392 3.51 18.29 -12.13
C PHE A 392 4.18 19.59 -12.57
N LYS A 393 3.48 20.73 -12.51
CA LYS A 393 4.06 22.03 -12.84
C LYS A 393 5.27 22.34 -11.94
N GLY A 394 6.41 22.59 -12.58
CA GLY A 394 7.67 22.93 -11.89
C GLY A 394 8.37 21.76 -11.19
N LYS A 395 8.05 20.51 -11.56
CA LYS A 395 8.68 19.29 -11.04
C LYS A 395 9.85 18.80 -11.88
#